data_AF-A0A9P1APF8-F1
#
_entry.id   AF-A0A9P1APF8-F1
#
_cell.length_a   1.000
_cell.length_b   1.000
_cell.length_c   1.000
_cell.angle_alpha   90.00
_cell.angle_beta   90.00
_cell.angle_gamma   90.00
#
_symmetry.space_group_name_H-M   'P 1'
#
loop_
_entity.id
_entity.type
_entity.pdbx_description
1 polymer ?
#
loop_
_entity_poly.entity_id
_entity_poly.type
_entity_poly.pdbx_seq_one_letter_code
_entity_poly.pdbx_strand_id
1 'polypeptide(L)'
;MLLLNALLLFGLAAFSVDSKSVPCSEVTKDHGIVCRCNATYCDTIEPLGTVIAGKAVVYTTSRKGKRMQRSELKKVSSSSAKTKVYVNTTQTYQQIMGFGAAFTDAAGLNLKTLPQAMQDQIIEQYFSEEGLGYVFGRVPMASTDFSTHEYSYDDVQLDFALNNFNLTTEDFEYKIPFIKKAMTASGGNLKLFATPWSSPGWMKTSGRMVGAGELLGDQNGKYYQTWAQYFVKFFEFYHAEGIDFWSLTPQNEPTTGIDPFWKWQTLFFDASMERNFIKKLLGPALAASNVTKHLKIMINDDQRINLPHWPNVILTDPMAAQYVHGIALHWYEDFIDPATVITETHEKFPDYFLLATEACAGYFPADGPKLGSWARAEQYANDLIKDIGNWVGGWVDWNYALNLEGGPNLAKNFVDSTIIVNATAQEYYKQPLWHVMAQFSKFVRPGSTRIQTTIIEKSVDVEGLSFLNQDGTKTVVLLNKNEVLDFDVSVSDVSAPDVIYDLTIQANSLLTIVYK
;
A
#
# COMPACT_ATOMS: atom_id res chain seq x y z
N MET A 1 14.05 -27.84 -63.26
CA MET A 1 14.77 -26.98 -62.30
C MET A 1 14.00 -27.10 -60.99
N LEU A 2 14.50 -27.93 -60.06
CA LEU A 2 13.88 -28.21 -58.77
C LEU A 2 14.08 -27.02 -57.83
N LEU A 3 13.04 -26.60 -57.12
CA LEU A 3 13.15 -25.79 -55.91
C LEU A 3 12.22 -26.39 -54.85
N LEU A 4 12.83 -27.14 -53.93
CA LEU A 4 12.23 -27.59 -52.68
C LEU A 4 12.09 -26.38 -51.74
N ASN A 5 10.89 -26.07 -51.30
CA ASN A 5 10.66 -25.21 -50.12
C ASN A 5 10.66 -26.09 -48.88
N ALA A 6 11.69 -25.98 -48.05
CA ALA A 6 11.71 -26.54 -46.70
C ALA A 6 11.12 -25.50 -45.73
N LEU A 7 9.91 -25.76 -45.22
CA LEU A 7 9.39 -25.07 -44.05
C LEU A 7 10.05 -25.68 -42.80
N LEU A 8 10.92 -24.90 -42.14
CA LEU A 8 11.37 -25.18 -40.78
C LEU A 8 10.27 -24.75 -39.79
N LEU A 9 9.48 -25.71 -39.30
CA LEU A 9 8.72 -25.51 -38.07
C LEU A 9 9.68 -25.57 -36.88
N PHE A 10 10.00 -24.42 -36.29
CA PHE A 10 10.54 -24.37 -34.95
C PHE A 10 9.42 -24.68 -33.95
N GLY A 11 9.37 -25.93 -33.48
CA GLY A 11 8.63 -26.27 -32.28
C GLY A 11 9.30 -25.62 -31.08
N LEU A 12 8.69 -24.56 -30.55
CA LEU A 12 8.98 -24.06 -29.20
C LEU A 12 8.52 -25.14 -28.22
N ALA A 13 9.44 -26.02 -27.84
CA ALA A 13 9.28 -26.84 -26.66
C ALA A 13 9.20 -25.89 -25.46
N ALA A 14 8.00 -25.71 -24.92
CA ALA A 14 7.80 -25.10 -23.62
C ALA A 14 8.49 -26.01 -22.59
N PHE A 15 9.72 -25.68 -22.22
CA PHE A 15 10.33 -26.22 -21.02
C PHE A 15 9.56 -25.64 -19.84
N SER A 16 8.63 -26.41 -19.27
CA SER A 16 8.13 -26.14 -17.93
C SER A 16 9.31 -26.39 -16.99
N VAL A 17 10.05 -25.33 -16.69
CA VAL A 17 10.95 -25.34 -15.54
C VAL A 17 10.03 -25.50 -14.35
N ASP A 18 10.06 -26.68 -13.75
CA ASP A 18 9.45 -26.98 -12.46
C ASP A 18 10.13 -26.04 -11.45
N SER A 19 9.61 -24.82 -11.31
CA SER A 19 10.27 -23.76 -10.54
C SER A 19 10.10 -24.09 -9.07
N LYS A 20 11.03 -24.88 -8.54
CA LYS A 20 11.15 -25.08 -7.09
C LYS A 20 11.32 -23.71 -6.46
N SER A 21 10.39 -23.35 -5.56
CA SER A 21 10.50 -22.14 -4.76
C SER A 21 11.83 -22.11 -4.02
N VAL A 22 12.39 -20.91 -3.88
CA VAL A 22 13.64 -20.71 -3.14
C VAL A 22 13.28 -20.39 -1.69
N PRO A 23 13.71 -21.16 -0.70
CA PRO A 23 13.31 -20.95 0.69
C PRO A 23 13.98 -19.70 1.29
N CYS A 24 13.37 -19.15 2.34
CA CYS A 24 13.95 -18.09 3.16
C CYS A 24 15.38 -18.44 3.61
N SER A 25 16.37 -17.59 3.29
CA SER A 25 17.68 -17.64 3.96
C SER A 25 17.54 -16.99 5.33
N GLU A 26 17.02 -17.75 6.29
CA GLU A 26 16.71 -17.28 7.64
C GLU A 26 17.94 -16.73 8.37
N VAL A 27 17.77 -15.55 8.99
CA VAL A 27 18.72 -14.97 9.91
C VAL A 27 17.99 -14.55 11.17
N THR A 28 18.42 -15.08 12.32
CA THR A 28 17.92 -14.66 13.62
C THR A 28 18.54 -13.31 14.00
N LYS A 29 17.68 -12.37 14.37
CA LYS A 29 17.97 -11.03 14.85
C LYS A 29 17.30 -10.83 16.21
N ASP A 30 17.54 -9.70 16.85
CA ASP A 30 17.12 -9.44 18.23
C ASP A 30 15.60 -9.56 18.45
N HIS A 31 14.78 -9.31 17.41
CA HIS A 31 13.33 -9.35 17.51
C HIS A 31 12.68 -10.55 16.79
N GLY A 32 13.47 -11.41 16.15
CA GLY A 32 12.98 -12.62 15.49
C GLY A 32 13.73 -12.97 14.21
N ILE A 33 13.04 -13.59 13.25
CA ILE A 33 13.64 -14.13 12.03
C ILE A 33 13.33 -13.21 10.84
N VAL A 34 14.37 -12.83 10.10
CA VAL A 34 14.26 -12.17 8.79
C VAL A 34 14.74 -13.11 7.67
N CYS A 35 14.30 -12.85 6.44
CA CYS A 35 14.85 -13.51 5.26
C CYS A 35 15.90 -12.62 4.61
N ARG A 36 17.15 -13.10 4.60
CA ARG A 36 18.27 -12.37 3.98
C ARG A 36 18.28 -12.59 2.47
N CYS A 37 18.44 -11.50 1.74
CA CYS A 37 18.70 -11.51 0.31
C CYS A 37 19.98 -10.74 -0.01
N ASN A 38 20.68 -11.16 -1.05
CA ASN A 38 21.88 -10.51 -1.59
C ASN A 38 21.87 -10.59 -3.13
N ALA A 39 22.99 -10.23 -3.77
CA ALA A 39 23.11 -10.22 -5.23
C ALA A 39 22.96 -11.59 -5.91
N THR A 40 23.03 -12.69 -5.17
CA THR A 40 23.03 -14.06 -5.71
C THR A 40 21.90 -14.93 -5.18
N TYR A 41 21.15 -14.44 -4.18
CA TYR A 41 20.14 -15.22 -3.50
C TYR A 41 19.03 -14.32 -2.95
N CYS A 42 17.80 -14.70 -3.22
CA CYS A 42 16.63 -14.23 -2.49
C CYS A 42 15.53 -15.29 -2.54
N ASP A 43 14.77 -15.41 -1.48
CA ASP A 43 13.64 -16.35 -1.42
C ASP A 43 12.48 -15.89 -2.30
N THR A 44 11.72 -16.87 -2.80
CA THR A 44 10.54 -16.67 -3.64
C THR A 44 9.32 -17.34 -3.04
N ILE A 45 8.13 -16.87 -3.41
CA ILE A 45 6.88 -17.51 -3.00
C ILE A 45 6.59 -18.65 -3.97
N GLU A 46 6.27 -19.84 -3.45
CA GLU A 46 5.82 -20.95 -4.30
C GLU A 46 4.53 -20.54 -5.05
N PRO A 47 4.44 -20.73 -6.37
CA PRO A 47 3.25 -20.34 -7.12
C PRO A 47 1.99 -21.08 -6.64
N LEU A 48 0.84 -20.40 -6.69
CA LEU A 48 -0.47 -21.00 -6.35
C LEU A 48 -0.75 -22.26 -7.18
N GLY A 49 -0.35 -22.24 -8.46
CA GLY A 49 -0.64 -23.30 -9.41
C GLY A 49 -2.14 -23.42 -9.70
N THR A 50 -2.55 -24.55 -10.28
CA THR A 50 -3.97 -24.82 -10.52
C THR A 50 -4.66 -25.29 -9.24
N VAL A 51 -5.65 -24.53 -8.78
CA VAL A 51 -6.52 -24.95 -7.67
C VAL A 51 -7.52 -26.00 -8.17
N ILE A 52 -7.47 -27.19 -7.59
CA ILE A 52 -8.31 -28.35 -7.96
C ILE A 52 -9.55 -28.41 -7.07
N ALA A 53 -10.72 -28.70 -7.65
CA ALA A 53 -11.96 -28.86 -6.88
C ALA A 53 -11.82 -29.95 -5.80
N GLY A 54 -12.33 -29.67 -4.59
CA GLY A 54 -12.20 -30.56 -3.43
C GLY A 54 -10.84 -30.52 -2.72
N LYS A 55 -9.93 -29.65 -3.16
CA LYS A 55 -8.70 -29.29 -2.46
C LYS A 55 -8.66 -27.79 -2.16
N ALA A 56 -7.93 -27.43 -1.11
CA ALA A 56 -7.52 -26.06 -0.83
C ALA A 56 -5.99 -25.98 -0.78
N VAL A 57 -5.42 -24.87 -1.23
CA VAL A 57 -4.00 -24.54 -1.05
C VAL A 57 -3.89 -23.56 0.11
N VAL A 58 -2.95 -23.79 1.02
CA VAL A 58 -2.75 -22.93 2.20
C VAL A 58 -1.34 -22.37 2.20
N TYR A 59 -1.21 -21.08 2.44
CA TYR A 59 0.07 -20.40 2.69
C TYR A 59 0.11 -19.95 4.14
N THR A 60 1.17 -20.32 4.87
CA THR A 60 1.33 -19.98 6.28
C THR A 60 2.57 -19.12 6.52
N THR A 61 2.38 -18.03 7.27
CA THR A 61 3.45 -17.20 7.80
C THR A 61 3.29 -17.15 9.32
N SER A 62 4.37 -17.32 10.10
CA SER A 62 4.27 -17.37 11.57
C SER A 62 5.49 -16.83 12.30
N ARG A 63 5.29 -16.50 13.59
CA ARG A 63 6.37 -16.14 14.52
C ARG A 63 7.44 -17.22 14.61
N LYS A 64 7.04 -18.50 14.53
CA LYS A 64 7.93 -19.68 14.61
C LYS A 64 8.78 -19.90 13.35
N GLY A 65 8.75 -19.00 12.37
CA GLY A 65 9.66 -19.02 11.21
C GLY A 65 9.01 -19.45 9.90
N LYS A 66 7.73 -19.80 9.86
CA LYS A 66 7.08 -20.07 8.56
C LYS A 66 7.02 -18.78 7.74
N ARG A 67 7.39 -18.85 6.46
CA ARG A 67 7.44 -17.73 5.51
C ARG A 67 6.76 -18.16 4.23
N MET A 68 5.47 -17.81 4.08
CA MET A 68 4.64 -18.23 2.94
C MET A 68 4.72 -19.73 2.65
N GLN A 69 4.78 -20.55 3.70
CA GLN A 69 4.92 -22.00 3.56
C GLN A 69 3.65 -22.58 2.94
N ARG A 70 3.77 -23.19 1.77
CA ARG A 70 2.66 -23.83 1.04
C ARG A 70 2.33 -25.21 1.62
N SER A 71 1.04 -25.53 1.71
CA SER A 71 0.51 -26.87 1.96
C SER A 71 -0.82 -27.08 1.22
N GLU A 72 -1.33 -28.30 1.23
CA GLU A 72 -2.63 -28.64 0.63
C GLU A 72 -3.54 -29.33 1.63
N LEU A 73 -4.82 -28.96 1.60
CA LEU A 73 -5.89 -29.62 2.33
C LEU A 73 -6.78 -30.38 1.36
N LYS A 74 -7.34 -31.49 1.85
CA LYS A 74 -8.41 -32.22 1.16
C LYS A 74 -9.72 -31.93 1.88
N LYS A 75 -10.79 -31.83 1.11
CA LYS A 75 -12.15 -31.74 1.65
C LYS A 75 -12.44 -32.93 2.58
N VAL A 76 -13.10 -32.64 3.70
CA VAL A 76 -13.59 -33.64 4.67
C VAL A 76 -15.11 -33.77 4.58
N SER A 77 -15.67 -34.90 5.04
CA SER A 77 -17.12 -35.14 5.04
C SER A 77 -17.85 -34.46 6.21
N SER A 78 -17.13 -34.20 7.29
CA SER A 78 -17.65 -33.62 8.53
C SER A 78 -16.48 -33.09 9.34
N SER A 79 -16.70 -32.01 10.11
CA SER A 79 -15.69 -31.43 10.99
C SER A 79 -16.05 -31.59 12.47
N SER A 80 -15.03 -31.83 13.29
CA SER A 80 -15.11 -31.74 14.75
C SER A 80 -14.44 -30.46 15.30
N ALA A 81 -13.97 -29.57 14.43
CA ALA A 81 -13.40 -28.30 14.84
C ALA A 81 -14.45 -27.44 15.55
N LYS A 82 -14.07 -26.84 16.69
CA LYS A 82 -14.96 -25.98 17.46
C LYS A 82 -15.20 -24.67 16.73
N THR A 83 -14.13 -23.99 16.34
CA THR A 83 -14.24 -22.72 15.61
C THR A 83 -14.64 -23.01 14.17
N LYS A 84 -15.71 -22.36 13.70
CA LYS A 84 -16.24 -22.54 12.34
C LYS A 84 -16.24 -21.23 11.59
N VAL A 85 -15.64 -21.23 10.41
CA VAL A 85 -15.59 -20.12 9.46
C VAL A 85 -16.55 -20.45 8.32
N TYR A 86 -17.57 -19.64 8.16
CA TYR A 86 -18.52 -19.73 7.05
C TYR A 86 -18.25 -18.61 6.05
N VAL A 87 -18.06 -19.02 4.80
CA VAL A 87 -17.91 -18.14 3.65
C VAL A 87 -19.25 -18.06 2.92
N ASN A 88 -19.75 -16.85 2.68
CA ASN A 88 -21.00 -16.65 1.96
C ASN A 88 -20.82 -15.67 0.78
N THR A 89 -20.83 -16.22 -0.43
CA THR A 89 -20.67 -15.45 -1.68
C THR A 89 -21.92 -14.66 -2.09
N THR A 90 -23.07 -14.89 -1.47
CA THR A 90 -24.32 -14.17 -1.79
C THR A 90 -24.38 -12.78 -1.16
N GLN A 91 -23.53 -12.50 -0.17
CA GLN A 91 -23.40 -11.19 0.45
C GLN A 91 -22.01 -10.63 0.12
N THR A 92 -22.00 -9.59 -0.71
CA THR A 92 -20.79 -8.95 -1.24
C THR A 92 -20.62 -7.55 -0.68
N TYR A 93 -19.37 -7.09 -0.64
CA TYR A 93 -18.98 -5.77 -0.18
C TYR A 93 -18.20 -5.04 -1.29
N GLN A 94 -17.17 -4.26 -0.94
CA GLN A 94 -16.33 -3.55 -1.90
C GLN A 94 -15.48 -4.48 -2.78
N GLN A 95 -15.13 -4.00 -3.96
CA GLN A 95 -14.06 -4.57 -4.77
C GLN A 95 -12.69 -4.11 -4.24
N ILE A 96 -11.74 -5.02 -4.25
CA ILE A 96 -10.35 -4.77 -3.89
C ILE A 96 -9.66 -4.13 -5.09
N MET A 97 -9.10 -2.94 -4.86
CA MET A 97 -8.41 -2.13 -5.84
C MET A 97 -6.93 -2.52 -5.95
N GLY A 98 -6.35 -3.02 -4.86
CA GLY A 98 -4.98 -3.53 -4.79
C GLY A 98 -4.20 -3.06 -3.56
N PHE A 99 -2.90 -3.31 -3.61
CA PHE A 99 -1.94 -3.00 -2.55
C PHE A 99 -0.72 -2.30 -3.15
N GLY A 100 0.03 -1.55 -2.35
CA GLY A 100 1.18 -0.79 -2.84
C GLY A 100 2.15 -0.34 -1.76
N ALA A 101 3.06 0.53 -2.17
CA ALA A 101 3.97 1.24 -1.27
C ALA A 101 4.38 2.62 -1.83
N ALA A 102 5.11 3.41 -1.05
CA ALA A 102 5.54 4.76 -1.42
C ALA A 102 6.97 4.84 -1.99
N PHE A 103 7.12 5.60 -3.08
CA PHE A 103 8.37 5.98 -3.71
C PHE A 103 8.93 7.27 -3.09
N THR A 104 9.34 7.18 -1.83
CA THR A 104 10.02 8.27 -1.12
C THR A 104 11.48 8.42 -1.56
N ASP A 105 12.08 9.58 -1.28
CA ASP A 105 13.51 9.80 -1.51
C ASP A 105 14.34 8.80 -0.70
N ALA A 106 13.99 8.55 0.55
CA ALA A 106 14.65 7.56 1.41
C ALA A 106 14.66 6.16 0.79
N ALA A 107 13.54 5.70 0.21
CA ALA A 107 13.47 4.40 -0.44
C ALA A 107 14.42 4.33 -1.64
N GLY A 108 14.38 5.33 -2.53
CA GLY A 108 15.27 5.39 -3.68
C GLY A 108 16.75 5.51 -3.31
N LEU A 109 17.08 6.31 -2.29
CA LEU A 109 18.42 6.45 -1.73
C LEU A 109 18.95 5.10 -1.22
N ASN A 110 18.14 4.36 -0.45
CA ASN A 110 18.51 3.04 0.05
C ASN A 110 18.78 2.06 -1.09
N LEU A 111 17.94 2.03 -2.12
CA LEU A 111 18.17 1.17 -3.28
C LEU A 111 19.48 1.55 -4.00
N LYS A 112 19.77 2.83 -4.19
CA LYS A 112 21.01 3.29 -4.85
C LYS A 112 22.29 2.89 -4.11
N THR A 113 22.22 2.51 -2.83
CA THR A 113 23.38 1.96 -2.10
C THR A 113 23.72 0.51 -2.46
N LEU A 114 22.84 -0.18 -3.19
CA LEU A 114 22.99 -1.56 -3.60
C LEU A 114 23.42 -1.69 -5.08
N PRO A 115 23.99 -2.83 -5.49
CA PRO A 115 24.30 -3.10 -6.88
C PRO A 115 23.03 -3.15 -7.73
N GLN A 116 23.14 -2.83 -9.02
CA GLN A 116 22.01 -2.74 -9.95
C GLN A 116 21.09 -3.97 -9.90
N ALA A 117 21.66 -5.18 -9.93
CA ALA A 117 20.89 -6.42 -9.87
C ALA A 117 20.03 -6.55 -8.60
N MET A 118 20.52 -6.07 -7.45
CA MET A 118 19.76 -6.10 -6.20
C MET A 118 18.66 -5.04 -6.16
N GLN A 119 18.89 -3.89 -6.79
CA GLN A 119 17.85 -2.88 -6.96
C GLN A 119 16.68 -3.44 -7.77
N ASP A 120 16.99 -4.11 -8.89
CA ASP A 120 15.99 -4.72 -9.77
C ASP A 120 15.26 -5.85 -9.03
N GLN A 121 16.00 -6.70 -8.31
CA GLN A 121 15.44 -7.75 -7.47
C GLN A 121 14.46 -7.21 -6.42
N ILE A 122 14.74 -6.08 -5.76
CA ILE A 122 13.81 -5.48 -4.79
C ILE A 122 12.53 -5.01 -5.48
N ILE A 123 12.63 -4.33 -6.63
CA ILE A 123 11.45 -3.88 -7.38
C ILE A 123 10.62 -5.06 -7.85
N GLU A 124 11.24 -6.14 -8.35
CA GLU A 124 10.56 -7.36 -8.73
C GLU A 124 9.84 -8.00 -7.52
N GLN A 125 10.48 -8.07 -6.36
CA GLN A 125 9.86 -8.63 -5.15
C GLN A 125 8.58 -7.88 -4.74
N TYR A 126 8.47 -6.58 -5.03
CA TYR A 126 7.23 -5.83 -4.77
C TYR A 126 6.21 -5.90 -5.92
N PHE A 127 6.64 -5.66 -7.16
CA PHE A 127 5.72 -5.32 -8.25
C PHE A 127 5.52 -6.44 -9.27
N SER A 128 6.42 -7.43 -9.35
CA SER A 128 6.28 -8.55 -10.29
C SER A 128 5.17 -9.52 -9.89
N GLU A 129 4.72 -10.35 -10.83
CA GLU A 129 3.77 -11.42 -10.55
C GLU A 129 4.35 -12.46 -9.59
N GLU A 130 5.65 -12.73 -9.63
CA GLU A 130 6.37 -13.65 -8.75
C GLU A 130 6.58 -13.09 -7.35
N GLY A 131 6.59 -11.76 -7.19
CA GLY A 131 6.67 -11.04 -5.94
C GLY A 131 5.30 -10.82 -5.28
N LEU A 132 5.10 -9.64 -4.67
CA LEU A 132 3.81 -9.25 -4.07
C LEU A 132 2.77 -8.82 -5.11
N GLY A 133 3.19 -8.52 -6.34
CA GLY A 133 2.33 -8.03 -7.41
C GLY A 133 1.60 -6.73 -7.02
N TYR A 134 2.27 -5.83 -6.32
CA TYR A 134 1.74 -4.51 -5.99
C TYR A 134 1.31 -3.76 -7.25
N VAL A 135 0.22 -2.99 -7.11
CA VAL A 135 -0.37 -2.20 -8.20
C VAL A 135 -0.59 -0.76 -7.82
N PHE A 136 -0.26 -0.35 -6.59
CA PHE A 136 -0.26 1.05 -6.18
C PHE A 136 1.16 1.55 -5.94
N GLY A 137 1.40 2.81 -6.31
CA GLY A 137 2.60 3.55 -5.96
C GLY A 137 2.25 4.95 -5.48
N ARG A 138 2.54 5.26 -4.21
CA ARG A 138 2.42 6.63 -3.70
C ARG A 138 3.67 7.41 -4.03
N VAL A 139 3.55 8.60 -4.61
CA VAL A 139 4.70 9.43 -5.01
C VAL A 139 4.60 10.77 -4.30
N PRO A 140 5.54 11.09 -3.40
CA PRO A 140 5.61 12.42 -2.85
C PRO A 140 5.82 13.49 -3.92
N MET A 141 5.13 14.62 -3.79
CA MET A 141 5.42 15.82 -4.56
C MET A 141 6.45 16.63 -3.79
N ALA A 142 7.70 16.58 -4.27
CA ALA A 142 8.90 17.12 -3.63
C ALA A 142 9.24 16.44 -2.28
N SER A 143 9.86 17.19 -1.36
CA SER A 143 10.43 16.66 -0.13
C SER A 143 9.40 16.29 0.95
N THR A 144 9.79 15.32 1.78
CA THR A 144 9.02 14.85 2.94
C THR A 144 9.94 14.75 4.16
N ASP A 145 9.43 14.20 5.28
CA ASP A 145 10.31 13.79 6.38
C ASP A 145 11.29 12.69 5.95
N PHE A 146 10.90 11.78 5.05
CA PHE A 146 11.76 10.78 4.40
C PHE A 146 12.59 11.34 3.22
N SER A 147 12.99 12.60 3.31
CA SER A 147 14.01 13.24 2.48
C SER A 147 15.24 13.60 3.33
N THR A 148 16.36 13.97 2.70
CA THR A 148 17.58 14.39 3.41
C THR A 148 17.62 15.88 3.72
N HIS A 149 16.78 16.68 3.05
CA HIS A 149 16.65 18.12 3.19
C HIS A 149 15.28 18.59 2.69
N GLU A 150 14.91 19.82 3.03
CA GLU A 150 13.73 20.50 2.51
C GLU A 150 14.00 20.98 1.07
N TYR A 151 13.10 20.66 0.14
CA TYR A 151 13.04 21.24 -1.19
C TYR A 151 11.59 21.22 -1.72
N SER A 152 11.27 22.18 -2.58
CA SER A 152 10.07 22.15 -3.43
C SER A 152 10.47 22.20 -4.90
N TYR A 153 9.49 22.16 -5.80
CA TYR A 153 9.73 22.34 -7.23
C TYR A 153 9.82 23.80 -7.64
N ASP A 154 9.49 24.76 -6.75
CA ASP A 154 9.48 26.19 -7.07
C ASP A 154 9.90 27.04 -5.86
N ASP A 155 11.16 26.93 -5.45
CA ASP A 155 11.69 27.66 -4.29
C ASP A 155 12.08 29.13 -4.60
N VAL A 156 11.91 29.59 -5.85
CA VAL A 156 12.13 31.00 -6.21
C VAL A 156 11.00 31.86 -5.65
N GLN A 157 11.36 32.80 -4.79
CA GLN A 157 10.40 33.66 -4.08
C GLN A 157 9.46 34.40 -5.04
N LEU A 158 8.16 34.36 -4.73
CA LEU A 158 7.10 35.09 -5.43
C LEU A 158 6.96 34.74 -6.92
N ASP A 159 7.35 33.54 -7.34
CA ASP A 159 7.15 33.05 -8.70
C ASP A 159 5.70 32.57 -8.95
N PHE A 160 4.75 33.50 -8.90
CA PHE A 160 3.34 33.22 -9.14
C PHE A 160 3.04 32.65 -10.54
N ALA A 161 3.98 32.75 -11.47
CA ALA A 161 3.86 32.22 -12.82
C ALA A 161 4.45 30.80 -12.97
N LEU A 162 5.11 30.27 -11.92
CA LEU A 162 5.79 28.97 -11.94
C LEU A 162 6.79 28.84 -13.09
N ASN A 163 7.52 29.92 -13.39
CA ASN A 163 8.54 29.95 -14.45
C ASN A 163 9.79 29.15 -14.08
N ASN A 164 10.07 29.04 -12.78
CA ASN A 164 11.21 28.31 -12.22
C ASN A 164 10.80 26.94 -11.69
N PHE A 165 9.54 26.52 -11.90
CA PHE A 165 9.09 25.18 -11.55
C PHE A 165 9.94 24.15 -12.28
N ASN A 166 10.59 23.25 -11.54
CA ASN A 166 11.31 22.12 -12.11
C ASN A 166 11.35 20.94 -11.15
N LEU A 167 11.39 19.73 -11.71
CA LEU A 167 11.73 18.53 -10.94
C LEU A 167 13.19 18.62 -10.46
N THR A 168 13.49 17.97 -9.33
CA THR A 168 14.81 18.02 -8.72
C THR A 168 15.59 16.73 -8.95
N THR A 169 16.86 16.71 -8.53
CA THR A 169 17.73 15.53 -8.61
C THR A 169 17.08 14.32 -7.95
N GLU A 170 16.33 14.51 -6.87
CA GLU A 170 15.63 13.46 -6.15
C GLU A 170 14.59 12.74 -7.02
N ASP A 171 13.85 13.47 -7.86
CA ASP A 171 12.95 12.84 -8.82
C ASP A 171 13.71 11.99 -9.83
N PHE A 172 14.74 12.57 -10.45
CA PHE A 172 15.49 11.94 -11.54
C PHE A 172 16.36 10.78 -11.07
N GLU A 173 16.87 10.81 -9.85
CA GLU A 173 17.75 9.78 -9.31
C GLU A 173 17.02 8.75 -8.46
N TYR A 174 16.05 9.17 -7.64
CA TYR A 174 15.48 8.32 -6.57
C TYR A 174 14.03 7.91 -6.78
N LYS A 175 13.28 8.57 -7.69
CA LYS A 175 11.84 8.26 -7.88
C LYS A 175 11.57 7.73 -9.28
N ILE A 176 11.76 8.56 -10.31
CA ILE A 176 11.46 8.24 -11.72
C ILE A 176 12.08 6.91 -12.17
N PRO A 177 13.37 6.61 -11.92
CA PRO A 177 13.96 5.35 -12.39
C PRO A 177 13.29 4.12 -11.77
N PHE A 178 12.98 4.16 -10.47
CA PHE A 178 12.37 3.03 -9.77
C PHE A 178 10.88 2.90 -10.08
N ILE A 179 10.17 4.02 -10.30
CA ILE A 179 8.80 4.02 -10.82
C ILE A 179 8.74 3.34 -12.19
N LYS A 180 9.63 3.70 -13.13
CA LYS A 180 9.68 3.08 -14.47
C LYS A 180 9.95 1.58 -14.41
N LYS A 181 10.81 1.14 -13.49
CA LYS A 181 11.04 -0.30 -13.23
C LYS A 181 9.79 -0.98 -12.67
N ALA A 182 9.10 -0.36 -11.71
CA ALA A 182 7.87 -0.88 -11.15
C ALA A 182 6.72 -0.95 -12.18
N MET A 183 6.61 0.03 -13.08
CA MET A 183 5.68 -0.01 -14.22
C MET A 183 5.95 -1.21 -15.12
N THR A 184 7.23 -1.50 -15.39
CA THR A 184 7.64 -2.67 -16.19
C THR A 184 7.33 -3.98 -15.45
N ALA A 185 7.73 -4.09 -14.19
CA ALA A 185 7.53 -5.29 -13.36
C ALA A 185 6.05 -5.62 -13.15
N SER A 186 5.19 -4.61 -13.01
CA SER A 186 3.73 -4.79 -12.87
C SER A 186 3.00 -5.07 -14.19
N GLY A 187 3.72 -5.18 -15.32
CA GLY A 187 3.13 -5.37 -16.65
C GLY A 187 2.27 -4.19 -17.11
N GLY A 188 2.57 -2.97 -16.66
CA GLY A 188 1.83 -1.76 -16.98
C GLY A 188 0.58 -1.52 -16.13
N ASN A 189 0.34 -2.30 -15.07
CA ASN A 189 -0.85 -2.18 -14.23
C ASN A 189 -0.69 -1.26 -13.01
N LEU A 190 0.46 -0.59 -12.87
CA LEU A 190 0.75 0.30 -11.76
C LEU A 190 -0.13 1.57 -11.80
N LYS A 191 -0.89 1.80 -10.72
CA LYS A 191 -1.64 3.01 -10.45
C LYS A 191 -0.85 3.90 -9.51
N LEU A 192 -0.35 5.01 -10.03
CA LEU A 192 0.37 5.99 -9.23
C LEU A 192 -0.60 7.03 -8.64
N PHE A 193 -0.37 7.44 -7.40
CA PHE A 193 -1.01 8.64 -6.87
C PHE A 193 0.00 9.55 -6.20
N ALA A 194 -0.21 10.86 -6.34
CA ALA A 194 0.71 11.87 -5.84
C ALA A 194 0.12 12.65 -4.68
N THR A 195 1.00 13.02 -3.74
CA THR A 195 0.62 13.80 -2.56
C THR A 195 1.71 14.82 -2.23
N PRO A 196 1.40 16.10 -1.99
CA PRO A 196 2.34 17.05 -1.42
C PRO A 196 2.31 17.07 0.11
N TRP A 197 3.47 17.30 0.72
CA TRP A 197 3.58 17.55 2.17
C TRP A 197 3.51 19.03 2.48
N SER A 198 4.05 19.86 1.61
CA SER A 198 4.05 21.29 1.77
C SER A 198 4.05 22.00 0.44
N SER A 199 3.56 23.23 0.45
CA SER A 199 3.82 24.18 -0.63
C SER A 199 5.19 24.83 -0.45
N PRO A 200 5.77 25.46 -1.49
CA PRO A 200 7.01 26.22 -1.33
C PRO A 200 6.93 27.19 -0.15
N GLY A 201 8.02 27.33 0.62
CA GLY A 201 8.01 28.10 1.86
C GLY A 201 7.54 29.55 1.69
N TRP A 202 7.80 30.16 0.53
CA TRP A 202 7.36 31.52 0.20
C TRP A 202 5.84 31.68 0.03
N MET A 203 5.11 30.57 -0.14
CA MET A 203 3.65 30.57 -0.19
C MET A 203 2.99 30.44 1.19
N LYS A 204 3.76 30.08 2.23
CA LYS A 204 3.24 29.78 3.57
C LYS A 204 3.29 30.97 4.53
N THR A 205 2.33 31.02 5.46
CA THR A 205 2.29 32.02 6.54
C THR A 205 3.52 31.99 7.45
N SER A 206 4.15 30.82 7.60
CA SER A 206 5.39 30.64 8.36
C SER A 206 6.68 30.96 7.58
N GLY A 207 6.59 31.13 6.26
CA GLY A 207 7.75 31.31 5.39
C GLY A 207 8.63 30.05 5.23
N ARG A 208 8.20 28.89 5.73
CA ARG A 208 8.96 27.63 5.76
C ARG A 208 8.07 26.43 5.45
N MET A 209 8.64 25.39 4.85
CA MET A 209 7.91 24.13 4.59
C MET A 209 7.65 23.37 5.89
N VAL A 210 8.62 23.36 6.82
CA VAL A 210 8.52 22.69 8.12
C VAL A 210 7.67 23.46 9.13
N GLY A 211 6.86 22.72 9.89
CA GLY A 211 6.05 23.25 10.98
C GLY A 211 4.78 23.95 10.51
N ALA A 212 4.03 24.50 11.46
CA ALA A 212 2.73 25.07 11.20
C ALA A 212 2.71 26.12 10.07
N GLY A 213 1.56 26.21 9.41
CA GLY A 213 1.27 27.27 8.47
C GLY A 213 0.31 26.83 7.38
N GLU A 214 -0.49 27.78 6.93
CA GLU A 214 -1.38 27.68 5.78
C GLU A 214 -0.82 28.52 4.62
N LEU A 215 -1.47 28.44 3.46
CA LEU A 215 -1.16 29.32 2.34
C LEU A 215 -1.52 30.78 2.66
N LEU A 216 -0.69 31.72 2.22
CA LEU A 216 -0.88 33.15 2.43
C LEU A 216 -2.14 33.70 1.73
N GLY A 217 -2.83 34.62 2.42
CA GLY A 217 -3.90 35.43 1.85
C GLY A 217 -5.23 34.68 1.67
N ASP A 218 -6.10 35.24 0.84
CA ASP A 218 -7.45 34.69 0.64
C ASP A 218 -7.41 33.30 -0.02
N GLN A 219 -8.30 32.38 0.38
CA GLN A 219 -8.44 31.00 -0.18
C GLN A 219 -8.79 30.94 -1.69
N ASN A 220 -8.94 32.09 -2.35
CA ASN A 220 -9.12 32.21 -3.79
C ASN A 220 -8.13 33.22 -4.42
N GLY A 221 -7.16 33.69 -3.63
CA GLY A 221 -6.15 34.65 -4.04
C GLY A 221 -4.98 33.99 -4.77
N LYS A 222 -3.98 34.81 -5.12
CA LYS A 222 -2.86 34.40 -5.98
C LYS A 222 -2.06 33.20 -5.45
N TYR A 223 -1.87 33.06 -4.13
CA TYR A 223 -1.11 31.94 -3.56
C TYR A 223 -1.85 30.60 -3.74
N TYR A 224 -3.14 30.56 -3.42
CA TYR A 224 -3.97 29.36 -3.65
C TYR A 224 -4.13 29.03 -5.14
N GLN A 225 -4.29 30.05 -6.00
CA GLN A 225 -4.33 29.84 -7.46
C GLN A 225 -3.01 29.26 -7.98
N THR A 226 -1.88 29.78 -7.51
CA THR A 226 -0.55 29.29 -7.89
C THR A 226 -0.35 27.85 -7.39
N TRP A 227 -0.80 27.55 -6.17
CA TRP A 227 -0.74 26.19 -5.62
C TRP A 227 -1.53 25.19 -6.47
N ALA A 228 -2.74 25.53 -6.94
CA ALA A 228 -3.49 24.67 -7.86
C ALA A 228 -2.74 24.43 -9.19
N GLN A 229 -2.05 25.45 -9.71
CA GLN A 229 -1.24 25.30 -10.94
C GLN A 229 0.05 24.49 -10.70
N TYR A 230 0.59 24.50 -9.48
CA TYR A 230 1.74 23.68 -9.09
C TYR A 230 1.44 22.19 -9.25
N PHE A 231 0.22 21.73 -8.90
CA PHE A 231 -0.23 20.37 -9.18
C PHE A 231 -0.24 20.06 -10.67
N VAL A 232 -0.83 20.95 -11.49
CA VAL A 232 -0.89 20.75 -12.95
C VAL A 232 0.51 20.62 -13.53
N LYS A 233 1.44 21.51 -13.14
CA LYS A 233 2.84 21.46 -13.54
C LYS A 233 3.52 20.15 -13.14
N PHE A 234 3.34 19.69 -11.91
CA PHE A 234 3.90 18.42 -11.46
C PHE A 234 3.52 17.26 -12.38
N PHE A 235 2.22 17.10 -12.68
CA PHE A 235 1.76 16.03 -13.55
C PHE A 235 2.21 16.20 -15.00
N GLU A 236 2.28 17.43 -15.51
CA GLU A 236 2.80 17.70 -16.86
C GLU A 236 4.29 17.33 -16.98
N PHE A 237 5.09 17.60 -15.96
CA PHE A 237 6.51 17.22 -15.93
C PHE A 237 6.69 15.70 -15.82
N TYR A 238 5.94 15.01 -14.96
CA TYR A 238 6.00 13.54 -14.89
C TYR A 238 5.45 12.87 -16.15
N HIS A 239 4.41 13.44 -16.78
CA HIS A 239 3.89 12.98 -18.06
C HIS A 239 4.94 13.10 -19.17
N ALA A 240 5.72 14.19 -19.20
CA ALA A 240 6.84 14.36 -20.13
C ALA A 240 7.94 13.29 -19.92
N GLU A 241 8.05 12.75 -18.71
CA GLU A 241 8.92 11.61 -18.38
C GLU A 241 8.28 10.24 -18.71
N GLY A 242 7.08 10.22 -19.29
CA GLY A 242 6.34 9.00 -19.63
C GLY A 242 5.67 8.33 -18.44
N ILE A 243 5.40 9.08 -17.37
CA ILE A 243 4.75 8.58 -16.15
C ILE A 243 3.41 9.29 -15.98
N ASP A 244 2.33 8.53 -16.18
CA ASP A 244 0.97 8.98 -15.92
C ASP A 244 0.50 8.60 -14.51
N PHE A 245 -0.30 9.47 -13.92
CA PHE A 245 -0.89 9.25 -12.61
C PHE A 245 -2.34 8.82 -12.71
N TRP A 246 -2.78 8.03 -11.74
CA TRP A 246 -4.17 7.62 -11.58
C TRP A 246 -4.95 8.59 -10.69
N SER A 247 -4.32 9.11 -9.64
CA SER A 247 -4.99 9.92 -8.61
C SER A 247 -4.03 10.89 -7.92
N LEU A 248 -4.58 11.75 -7.06
CA LEU A 248 -3.84 12.56 -6.10
C LEU A 248 -4.61 12.73 -4.79
N THR A 249 -3.90 13.21 -3.76
CA THR A 249 -4.51 13.81 -2.57
C THR A 249 -4.14 15.30 -2.50
N PRO A 250 -5.04 16.21 -2.08
CA PRO A 250 -4.73 17.65 -2.03
C PRO A 250 -3.63 18.03 -1.03
N GLN A 251 -3.41 17.21 0.00
CA GLN A 251 -2.45 17.48 1.06
C GLN A 251 -2.21 16.20 1.88
N ASN A 252 -0.95 15.86 2.20
CA ASN A 252 -0.62 14.86 3.21
C ASN A 252 -0.94 15.41 4.61
N GLU A 253 -1.70 14.66 5.39
CA GLU A 253 -1.98 14.94 6.81
C GLU A 253 -2.28 16.42 7.08
N PRO A 254 -3.29 17.01 6.41
CA PRO A 254 -3.60 18.44 6.48
C PRO A 254 -3.76 18.99 7.90
N THR A 255 -4.16 18.14 8.86
CA THR A 255 -4.32 18.55 10.26
C THR A 255 -3.00 18.84 10.96
N THR A 256 -1.91 18.17 10.58
CA THR A 256 -0.57 18.35 11.19
C THR A 256 0.00 19.75 11.00
N GLY A 257 -0.45 20.46 9.96
CA GLY A 257 -0.08 21.85 9.70
C GLY A 257 -0.54 22.85 10.77
N ILE A 258 -1.33 22.42 11.76
CA ILE A 258 -1.71 23.25 12.91
C ILE A 258 -0.59 23.35 13.96
N ASP A 259 0.31 22.36 14.03
CA ASP A 259 1.31 22.26 15.11
C ASP A 259 2.60 23.06 14.76
N PRO A 260 2.90 24.15 15.49
CA PRO A 260 4.11 24.94 15.24
C PRO A 260 5.41 24.20 15.59
N PHE A 261 5.33 23.10 16.35
CA PHE A 261 6.48 22.29 16.74
C PHE A 261 6.67 21.04 15.87
N TRP A 262 5.82 20.87 14.85
CA TRP A 262 5.98 19.79 13.90
C TRP A 262 7.32 19.90 13.17
N LYS A 263 8.05 18.78 13.08
CA LYS A 263 9.49 18.79 12.75
C LYS A 263 9.80 18.57 11.28
N TRP A 264 8.79 18.37 10.45
CA TRP A 264 8.92 18.17 9.02
C TRP A 264 7.86 18.96 8.24
N GLN A 265 7.89 18.79 6.93
CA GLN A 265 7.08 19.48 5.94
C GLN A 265 5.59 19.23 6.20
N THR A 266 4.81 20.30 6.33
CA THR A 266 3.35 20.27 6.47
C THR A 266 2.71 21.45 5.75
N LEU A 267 1.39 21.40 5.56
CA LEU A 267 0.60 22.54 5.13
C LEU A 267 -0.81 22.39 5.67
N PHE A 268 -1.26 23.37 6.45
CA PHE A 268 -2.55 23.30 7.12
C PHE A 268 -3.70 23.49 6.14
N PHE A 269 -4.64 22.56 6.19
CA PHE A 269 -6.00 22.71 5.71
C PHE A 269 -6.93 22.19 6.80
N ASP A 270 -8.03 22.88 7.07
CA ASP A 270 -9.21 22.21 7.63
C ASP A 270 -10.10 21.66 6.49
N ALA A 271 -11.11 20.86 6.84
CA ALA A 271 -12.02 20.27 5.86
C ALA A 271 -12.76 21.34 5.00
N SER A 272 -13.00 22.54 5.53
CA SER A 272 -13.65 23.63 4.79
C SER A 272 -12.69 24.30 3.80
N MET A 273 -11.41 24.45 4.17
CA MET A 273 -10.34 24.92 3.31
C MET A 273 -10.13 23.95 2.16
N GLU A 274 -10.04 22.64 2.43
CA GLU A 274 -9.84 21.63 1.39
C GLU A 274 -11.04 21.62 0.43
N ARG A 275 -12.28 21.61 0.95
CA ARG A 275 -13.50 21.77 0.13
C ARG A 275 -13.43 22.97 -0.80
N ASN A 276 -13.05 24.14 -0.25
CA ASN A 276 -13.00 25.39 -1.00
C ASN A 276 -11.91 25.36 -2.07
N PHE A 277 -10.74 24.82 -1.73
CA PHE A 277 -9.63 24.66 -2.65
C PHE A 277 -10.00 23.74 -3.82
N ILE A 278 -10.61 22.58 -3.54
CA ILE A 278 -11.09 21.64 -4.56
C ILE A 278 -12.09 22.31 -5.49
N LYS A 279 -13.19 22.86 -4.94
CA LYS A 279 -14.29 23.35 -5.79
C LYS A 279 -13.95 24.60 -6.60
N LYS A 280 -13.12 25.49 -6.05
CA LYS A 280 -12.83 26.79 -6.67
C LYS A 280 -11.59 26.77 -7.56
N LEU A 281 -10.59 25.94 -7.22
CA LEU A 281 -9.25 26.06 -7.78
C LEU A 281 -8.71 24.74 -8.31
N LEU A 282 -8.46 23.75 -7.45
CA LEU A 282 -7.79 22.51 -7.84
C LEU A 282 -8.61 21.71 -8.87
N GLY A 283 -9.89 21.46 -8.61
CA GLY A 283 -10.77 20.74 -9.53
C GLY A 283 -10.84 21.38 -10.91
N PRO A 284 -11.19 22.69 -11.02
CA PRO A 284 -11.18 23.40 -12.30
C PRO A 284 -9.82 23.43 -13.00
N ALA A 285 -8.71 23.59 -12.26
CA ALA A 285 -7.36 23.63 -12.83
C ALA A 285 -6.98 22.28 -13.46
N LEU A 286 -7.27 21.17 -12.78
CA LEU A 286 -7.02 19.82 -13.30
C LEU A 286 -7.92 19.52 -14.52
N ALA A 287 -9.20 19.89 -14.45
CA ALA A 287 -10.14 19.68 -15.57
C ALA A 287 -9.73 20.44 -16.85
N ALA A 288 -8.99 21.54 -16.73
CA ALA A 288 -8.56 22.37 -17.85
C ALA A 288 -7.35 21.81 -18.64
N SER A 289 -6.51 20.97 -18.04
CA SER A 289 -5.34 20.38 -18.72
C SER A 289 -5.66 18.99 -19.29
N ASN A 290 -5.18 18.73 -20.50
CA ASN A 290 -5.38 17.43 -21.15
C ASN A 290 -4.63 16.30 -20.42
N VAL A 291 -3.56 16.63 -19.68
CA VAL A 291 -2.78 15.68 -18.89
C VAL A 291 -3.49 15.31 -17.60
N THR A 292 -4.22 16.24 -16.96
CA THR A 292 -4.72 16.02 -15.59
C THR A 292 -6.22 15.85 -15.47
N LYS A 293 -7.01 16.14 -16.51
CA LYS A 293 -8.49 16.06 -16.49
C LYS A 293 -9.09 14.69 -16.14
N HIS A 294 -8.29 13.64 -16.18
CA HIS A 294 -8.71 12.27 -15.87
C HIS A 294 -8.30 11.81 -14.47
N LEU A 295 -7.50 12.62 -13.75
CA LEU A 295 -7.03 12.30 -12.41
C LEU A 295 -8.18 12.28 -11.43
N LYS A 296 -8.10 11.32 -10.50
CA LYS A 296 -8.99 11.24 -9.36
C LYS A 296 -8.47 12.09 -8.22
N ILE A 297 -9.38 12.64 -7.41
CA ILE A 297 -9.04 13.34 -6.16
C ILE A 297 -9.55 12.49 -5.00
N MET A 298 -8.64 12.18 -4.07
CA MET A 298 -8.94 11.55 -2.79
C MET A 298 -8.76 12.58 -1.68
N ILE A 299 -9.79 12.79 -0.88
CA ILE A 299 -9.80 13.79 0.21
C ILE A 299 -9.31 13.19 1.52
N ASN A 300 -9.09 14.05 2.54
CA ASN A 300 -8.56 13.70 3.86
C ASN A 300 -7.06 13.37 3.85
N ASP A 301 -6.66 12.18 3.41
CA ASP A 301 -5.25 11.70 3.41
C ASP A 301 -4.56 11.93 4.76
N ASP A 302 -5.29 11.56 5.81
CA ASP A 302 -4.97 11.78 7.21
C ASP A 302 -5.62 10.69 8.07
N GLN A 303 -5.45 10.75 9.37
CA GLN A 303 -5.92 9.73 10.31
C GLN A 303 -7.43 9.50 10.23
N ARG A 304 -7.87 8.26 10.49
CA ARG A 304 -9.29 7.91 10.46
C ARG A 304 -10.16 8.63 11.49
N ILE A 305 -9.56 9.25 12.51
CA ILE A 305 -10.29 10.05 13.52
C ILE A 305 -10.98 11.29 12.90
N ASN A 306 -10.55 11.70 11.71
CA ASN A 306 -11.20 12.77 10.96
C ASN A 306 -12.53 12.33 10.34
N LEU A 307 -12.83 11.04 10.33
CA LEU A 307 -14.05 10.46 9.77
C LEU A 307 -15.18 10.40 10.82
N PRO A 308 -16.45 10.54 10.42
CA PRO A 308 -16.95 10.91 9.09
C PRO A 308 -16.97 12.44 8.88
N HIS A 309 -16.43 13.24 9.80
CA HIS A 309 -16.55 14.70 9.78
C HIS A 309 -15.98 15.31 8.49
N TRP A 310 -14.75 14.94 8.13
CA TRP A 310 -14.02 15.48 6.99
C TRP A 310 -14.75 15.27 5.65
N PRO A 311 -15.10 14.02 5.25
CA PRO A 311 -15.90 13.80 4.05
C PRO A 311 -17.28 14.43 4.16
N ASN A 312 -17.88 14.53 5.35
CA ASN A 312 -19.17 15.22 5.48
C ASN A 312 -19.09 16.71 5.13
N VAL A 313 -18.04 17.41 5.54
CA VAL A 313 -17.87 18.83 5.19
C VAL A 313 -17.69 19.02 3.68
N ILE A 314 -16.92 18.14 3.03
CA ILE A 314 -16.57 18.28 1.62
C ILE A 314 -17.68 17.76 0.69
N LEU A 315 -18.17 16.54 0.91
CA LEU A 315 -19.05 15.82 -0.01
C LEU A 315 -20.51 16.27 0.04
N THR A 316 -20.91 17.01 1.08
CA THR A 316 -22.24 17.64 1.13
C THR A 316 -22.33 18.94 0.31
N ASP A 317 -21.20 19.45 -0.18
CA ASP A 317 -21.16 20.55 -1.14
C ASP A 317 -21.03 19.98 -2.57
N PRO A 318 -22.09 20.04 -3.40
CA PRO A 318 -22.08 19.43 -4.73
C PRO A 318 -21.02 20.04 -5.66
N MET A 319 -20.61 21.29 -5.42
CA MET A 319 -19.57 21.93 -6.23
C MET A 319 -18.18 21.37 -5.96
N ALA A 320 -17.93 20.85 -4.75
CA ALA A 320 -16.71 20.12 -4.42
C ALA A 320 -16.83 18.64 -4.79
N ALA A 321 -17.95 18.02 -4.41
CA ALA A 321 -18.22 16.59 -4.60
C ALA A 321 -18.03 16.11 -6.04
N GLN A 322 -18.40 16.93 -7.03
CA GLN A 322 -18.24 16.60 -8.46
C GLN A 322 -16.78 16.32 -8.89
N TYR A 323 -15.79 16.76 -8.11
CA TYR A 323 -14.37 16.52 -8.37
C TYR A 323 -13.77 15.40 -7.51
N VAL A 324 -14.45 14.99 -6.44
CA VAL A 324 -13.95 14.01 -5.48
C VAL A 324 -14.37 12.61 -5.90
N HIS A 325 -13.47 11.64 -5.75
CA HIS A 325 -13.69 10.26 -6.18
C HIS A 325 -13.50 9.25 -5.05
N GLY A 326 -12.72 9.59 -4.02
CA GLY A 326 -12.44 8.71 -2.90
C GLY A 326 -12.03 9.46 -1.64
N ILE A 327 -11.85 8.69 -0.58
CA ILE A 327 -11.48 9.15 0.76
C ILE A 327 -10.22 8.37 1.15
N ALA A 328 -9.14 9.10 1.42
CA ALA A 328 -7.86 8.56 1.83
C ALA A 328 -7.74 8.57 3.36
N LEU A 329 -7.11 7.54 3.95
CA LEU A 329 -6.94 7.43 5.40
C LEU A 329 -5.57 6.83 5.80
N HIS A 330 -5.08 7.25 6.95
CA HIS A 330 -3.84 6.79 7.59
C HIS A 330 -4.12 6.03 8.91
N TRP A 331 -3.10 5.31 9.40
CA TRP A 331 -3.19 4.32 10.49
C TRP A 331 -2.77 4.82 11.90
N TYR A 332 -2.04 5.92 12.03
CA TYR A 332 -1.19 6.18 13.21
C TYR A 332 -1.93 6.55 14.50
N GLU A 333 -3.21 6.89 14.40
CA GLU A 333 -4.07 7.23 15.55
C GLU A 333 -5.22 6.24 15.76
N ASP A 334 -5.07 5.03 15.23
CA ASP A 334 -6.05 3.96 15.29
C ASP A 334 -6.49 3.53 16.71
N PHE A 335 -5.69 3.88 17.71
CA PHE A 335 -6.00 3.63 19.11
C PHE A 335 -7.05 4.60 19.68
N ILE A 336 -7.38 5.68 18.96
CA ILE A 336 -8.37 6.69 19.37
C ILE A 336 -9.77 6.26 18.96
N ASP A 337 -10.00 6.06 17.65
CA ASP A 337 -11.30 5.65 17.12
C ASP A 337 -11.29 4.23 16.55
N PRO A 338 -12.38 3.46 16.71
CA PRO A 338 -12.50 2.12 16.14
C PRO A 338 -12.67 2.16 14.62
N ALA A 339 -12.25 1.10 13.94
CA ALA A 339 -12.41 0.95 12.48
C ALA A 339 -13.87 1.03 11.98
N THR A 340 -14.88 0.90 12.86
CA THR A 340 -16.29 1.05 12.51
C THR A 340 -16.64 2.44 11.99
N VAL A 341 -15.87 3.47 12.35
CA VAL A 341 -16.04 4.84 11.81
C VAL A 341 -15.88 4.88 10.27
N ILE A 342 -15.08 3.96 9.72
CA ILE A 342 -14.90 3.80 8.28
C ILE A 342 -16.19 3.24 7.64
N THR A 343 -16.84 2.27 8.28
CA THR A 343 -18.14 1.75 7.85
C THR A 343 -19.22 2.83 7.90
N GLU A 344 -19.29 3.60 8.99
CA GLU A 344 -20.23 4.72 9.11
C GLU A 344 -20.02 5.77 8.00
N THR A 345 -18.77 6.01 7.63
CA THR A 345 -18.41 6.91 6.53
C THR A 345 -18.87 6.35 5.19
N HIS A 346 -18.61 5.06 4.92
CA HIS A 346 -19.07 4.40 3.70
C HIS A 346 -20.59 4.40 3.57
N GLU A 347 -21.32 4.08 4.64
CA GLU A 347 -22.79 4.08 4.63
C GLU A 347 -23.38 5.46 4.29
N LYS A 348 -22.68 6.52 4.68
CA LYS A 348 -23.07 7.90 4.37
C LYS A 348 -22.67 8.33 2.96
N PHE A 349 -21.56 7.83 2.45
CA PHE A 349 -20.98 8.20 1.16
C PHE A 349 -20.59 6.96 0.32
N PRO A 350 -21.56 6.10 -0.06
CA PRO A 350 -21.27 4.77 -0.61
C PRO A 350 -20.65 4.79 -2.01
N ASP A 351 -20.81 5.90 -2.75
CA ASP A 351 -20.31 6.06 -4.11
C ASP A 351 -18.82 6.44 -4.17
N TYR A 352 -18.18 6.72 -3.02
CA TYR A 352 -16.79 7.13 -2.93
C TYR A 352 -15.95 5.97 -2.37
N PHE A 353 -14.88 5.60 -3.09
CA PHE A 353 -14.02 4.51 -2.62
C PHE A 353 -13.17 4.96 -1.42
N LEU A 354 -12.84 4.01 -0.54
CA LEU A 354 -11.94 4.22 0.59
C LEU A 354 -10.59 3.56 0.30
N LEU A 355 -9.49 4.27 0.52
CA LEU A 355 -8.14 3.77 0.32
C LEU A 355 -7.27 4.11 1.52
N ALA A 356 -6.67 3.10 2.16
CA ALA A 356 -5.61 3.34 3.13
C ALA A 356 -4.33 3.70 2.35
N THR A 357 -3.95 4.98 2.40
CA THR A 357 -2.92 5.58 1.54
C THR A 357 -1.53 5.59 2.17
N GLU A 358 -1.46 5.42 3.49
CA GLU A 358 -0.21 5.33 4.23
C GLU A 358 -0.37 4.55 5.54
N ALA A 359 0.54 3.61 5.77
CA ALA A 359 0.71 2.98 7.06
C ALA A 359 2.15 2.48 7.21
N CYS A 360 2.73 2.67 8.40
CA CYS A 360 4.03 2.10 8.77
C CYS A 360 4.05 1.67 10.23
N ALA A 361 4.87 0.67 10.57
CA ALA A 361 5.11 0.30 11.97
C ALA A 361 6.32 1.05 12.54
N GLY A 362 6.40 1.15 13.86
CA GLY A 362 7.55 1.79 14.52
C GLY A 362 7.54 3.33 14.45
N TYR A 363 6.37 3.93 14.22
CA TYR A 363 6.15 5.38 14.18
C TYR A 363 6.21 6.08 15.54
N PHE A 364 6.25 5.32 16.65
CA PHE A 364 6.45 5.94 17.96
C PHE A 364 7.87 6.52 18.08
N PRO A 365 8.04 7.64 18.79
CA PRO A 365 9.34 8.29 18.96
C PRO A 365 10.42 7.31 19.43
N ALA A 366 11.56 7.29 18.70
CA ALA A 366 12.72 6.44 18.97
C ALA A 366 12.48 4.91 18.86
N ASP A 367 11.44 4.46 18.15
CA ASP A 367 11.17 3.03 17.98
C ASP A 367 11.93 2.41 16.78
N GLY A 368 11.95 3.05 15.60
CA GLY A 368 12.77 2.67 14.44
C GLY A 368 12.58 1.21 13.97
N PRO A 369 13.47 0.61 13.16
CA PRO A 369 13.33 -0.78 12.72
C PRO A 369 13.57 -1.83 13.82
N LYS A 370 12.78 -2.91 13.80
CA LYS A 370 12.94 -4.07 14.71
C LYS A 370 13.03 -5.34 13.88
N LEU A 371 14.26 -5.69 13.50
CA LEU A 371 14.52 -6.80 12.59
C LEU A 371 13.94 -8.12 13.11
N GLY A 372 12.99 -8.69 12.36
CA GLY A 372 12.35 -9.97 12.66
C GLY A 372 11.10 -9.87 13.53
N SER A 373 10.62 -8.66 13.86
CA SER A 373 9.49 -8.46 14.77
C SER A 373 8.19 -9.05 14.24
N TRP A 374 7.73 -10.14 14.87
CA TRP A 374 6.39 -10.69 14.60
C TRP A 374 5.28 -9.75 15.06
N ALA A 375 5.48 -9.04 16.18
CA ALA A 375 4.47 -8.13 16.72
C ALA A 375 4.10 -7.03 15.72
N ARG A 376 5.07 -6.51 14.95
CA ARG A 376 4.81 -5.54 13.88
C ARG A 376 4.13 -6.14 12.66
N ALA A 377 4.49 -7.37 12.30
CA ALA A 377 3.76 -8.13 11.29
C ALA A 377 2.30 -8.35 11.70
N GLU A 378 2.04 -8.70 12.96
CA GLU A 378 0.69 -8.89 13.49
C GLU A 378 -0.10 -7.57 13.50
N GLN A 379 0.54 -6.44 13.79
CA GLN A 379 -0.07 -5.12 13.65
C GLN A 379 -0.55 -4.86 12.21
N TYR A 380 0.29 -5.09 11.19
CA TYR A 380 -0.09 -4.98 9.77
C TYR A 380 -1.26 -5.91 9.42
N ALA A 381 -1.19 -7.17 9.84
CA ALA A 381 -2.23 -8.16 9.54
C ALA A 381 -3.58 -7.76 10.16
N ASN A 382 -3.54 -7.30 11.42
CA ASN A 382 -4.72 -6.85 12.14
C ASN A 382 -5.30 -5.57 11.51
N ASP A 383 -4.45 -4.63 11.10
CA ASP A 383 -4.88 -3.40 10.43
C ASP A 383 -5.54 -3.69 9.07
N LEU A 384 -4.87 -4.47 8.20
CA LEU A 384 -5.43 -4.94 6.93
C LEU A 384 -6.80 -5.61 7.08
N ILE A 385 -6.96 -6.48 8.08
CA ILE A 385 -8.24 -7.15 8.36
C ILE A 385 -9.30 -6.15 8.82
N LYS A 386 -8.94 -5.16 9.65
CA LYS A 386 -9.88 -4.15 10.14
C LYS A 386 -10.31 -3.20 9.04
N ASP A 387 -9.36 -2.64 8.30
CA ASP A 387 -9.64 -1.67 7.24
C ASP A 387 -10.46 -2.30 6.11
N ILE A 388 -10.01 -3.42 5.55
CA ILE A 388 -10.75 -4.11 4.49
C ILE A 388 -12.09 -4.64 5.05
N GLY A 389 -12.12 -5.05 6.31
CA GLY A 389 -13.32 -5.42 7.04
C GLY A 389 -14.34 -4.28 7.20
N ASN A 390 -13.92 -3.03 7.00
CA ASN A 390 -14.73 -1.82 7.08
C ASN A 390 -14.66 -0.99 5.78
N TRP A 391 -14.81 -1.65 4.63
CA TRP A 391 -15.01 -1.03 3.30
C TRP A 391 -13.78 -0.41 2.62
N VAL A 392 -12.58 -0.46 3.22
CA VAL A 392 -11.36 -0.04 2.54
C VAL A 392 -11.06 -0.98 1.36
N GLY A 393 -10.87 -0.39 0.17
CA GLY A 393 -10.65 -1.10 -1.08
C GLY A 393 -9.18 -1.41 -1.39
N GLY A 394 -8.24 -0.79 -0.70
CA GLY A 394 -6.82 -1.05 -0.90
C GLY A 394 -5.97 -0.47 0.23
N TRP A 395 -4.71 -0.92 0.32
CA TRP A 395 -3.82 -0.58 1.43
C TRP A 395 -2.40 -0.38 0.93
N VAL A 396 -1.79 0.75 1.28
CA VAL A 396 -0.51 1.21 0.77
C VAL A 396 0.47 1.33 1.94
N ASP A 397 1.49 0.46 1.92
CA ASP A 397 2.62 0.52 2.85
C ASP A 397 3.37 1.85 2.69
N TRP A 398 4.11 2.25 3.72
CA TRP A 398 4.84 3.50 3.63
C TRP A 398 6.11 3.36 2.77
N ASN A 399 7.28 3.56 3.36
CA ASN A 399 8.55 3.30 2.69
C ASN A 399 8.71 1.80 2.40
N TYR A 400 8.82 1.39 1.13
CA TYR A 400 9.08 -0.01 0.80
C TYR A 400 10.51 -0.46 1.11
N ALA A 401 11.45 0.47 1.34
CA ALA A 401 12.80 0.13 1.78
C ALA A 401 13.38 1.23 2.66
N LEU A 402 13.97 0.86 3.79
CA LEU A 402 14.73 1.75 4.67
C LEU A 402 16.06 1.11 5.08
N ASN A 403 16.99 1.89 5.63
CA ASN A 403 18.22 1.33 6.20
C ASN A 403 18.00 0.73 7.60
N LEU A 404 19.07 0.19 8.20
CA LEU A 404 19.06 -0.35 9.57
C LEU A 404 18.64 0.65 10.67
N GLU A 405 18.73 1.96 10.41
CA GLU A 405 18.31 3.02 11.33
C GLU A 405 16.83 3.41 11.12
N GLY A 406 16.22 3.05 9.99
CA GLY A 406 14.85 3.43 9.62
C GLY A 406 14.77 4.75 8.85
N GLY A 407 15.85 5.11 8.16
CA GLY A 407 15.95 6.34 7.38
C GLY A 407 16.57 6.14 5.99
N PRO A 408 17.14 7.21 5.39
CA PRO A 408 17.32 8.55 5.97
C PRO A 408 15.99 9.28 6.21
N ASN A 409 15.96 10.16 7.21
CA ASN A 409 14.79 10.98 7.54
C ASN A 409 15.27 12.34 8.11
N LEU A 410 14.81 13.45 7.53
CA LEU A 410 15.13 14.84 7.87
C LEU A 410 14.91 15.13 9.35
N ALA A 411 13.80 14.66 9.90
CA ALA A 411 13.37 14.94 11.27
C ALA A 411 13.87 13.89 12.28
N LYS A 412 14.63 12.88 11.83
CA LYS A 412 14.95 11.66 12.60
C LYS A 412 13.69 10.93 13.10
N ASN A 413 12.61 11.02 12.32
CA ASN A 413 11.36 10.32 12.54
C ASN A 413 11.46 8.90 11.96
N PHE A 414 12.37 8.10 12.51
CA PHE A 414 12.67 6.78 11.97
C PHE A 414 11.56 5.77 12.24
N VAL A 415 11.22 4.99 11.22
CA VAL A 415 10.18 3.95 11.27
C VAL A 415 10.69 2.63 10.72
N ASP A 416 9.89 1.56 10.83
CA ASP A 416 10.19 0.27 10.19
C ASP A 416 9.76 0.27 8.71
N SER A 417 10.23 -0.73 7.97
CA SER A 417 9.82 -0.98 6.59
C SER A 417 9.68 -2.48 6.34
N THR A 418 8.93 -2.87 5.30
CA THR A 418 8.85 -4.27 4.88
C THR A 418 10.20 -4.83 4.40
N ILE A 419 11.10 -3.98 3.87
CA ILE A 419 12.50 -4.34 3.57
C ILE A 419 13.48 -3.40 4.28
N ILE A 420 14.50 -3.99 4.91
CA ILE A 420 15.60 -3.25 5.53
C ILE A 420 16.91 -3.51 4.80
N VAL A 421 17.54 -2.46 4.29
CA VAL A 421 18.80 -2.48 3.54
C VAL A 421 19.99 -2.38 4.49
N ASN A 422 20.94 -3.32 4.34
CA ASN A 422 22.25 -3.28 4.99
C ASN A 422 23.33 -3.09 3.91
N ALA A 423 23.55 -1.83 3.53
CA ALA A 423 24.48 -1.46 2.47
C ALA A 423 25.92 -1.95 2.73
N THR A 424 26.40 -1.88 3.97
CA THR A 424 27.77 -2.30 4.33
C THR A 424 28.03 -3.78 4.06
N ALA A 425 27.00 -4.62 4.25
CA ALA A 425 27.08 -6.05 3.96
C ALA A 425 26.55 -6.43 2.56
N GLN A 426 26.11 -5.45 1.76
CA GLN A 426 25.53 -5.66 0.42
C GLN A 426 24.41 -6.71 0.45
N GLU A 427 23.52 -6.57 1.43
CA GLU A 427 22.37 -7.44 1.64
C GLU A 427 21.15 -6.62 2.06
N TYR A 428 19.97 -7.21 1.96
CA TYR A 428 18.76 -6.66 2.55
C TYR A 428 17.97 -7.77 3.24
N TYR A 429 17.07 -7.37 4.13
CA TYR A 429 16.27 -8.25 4.94
C TYR A 429 14.79 -8.04 4.62
N LYS A 430 14.11 -9.09 4.15
CA LYS A 430 12.66 -9.13 4.13
C LYS A 430 12.15 -9.39 5.55
N GLN A 431 11.44 -8.41 6.08
CA GLN A 431 10.86 -8.47 7.41
C GLN A 431 9.64 -9.42 7.42
N PRO A 432 9.17 -9.88 8.59
CA PRO A 432 7.89 -10.56 8.71
C PRO A 432 6.73 -9.75 8.09
N LEU A 433 6.80 -8.41 8.14
CA LEU A 433 5.82 -7.50 7.54
C LEU A 433 5.64 -7.76 6.04
N TRP A 434 6.73 -7.98 5.29
CA TRP A 434 6.67 -8.29 3.86
C TRP A 434 5.84 -9.55 3.58
N HIS A 435 6.00 -10.57 4.42
CA HIS A 435 5.29 -11.85 4.29
C HIS A 435 3.83 -11.74 4.73
N VAL A 436 3.50 -10.80 5.62
CA VAL A 436 2.11 -10.46 5.92
C VAL A 436 1.46 -9.78 4.73
N MET A 437 2.13 -8.82 4.09
CA MET A 437 1.63 -8.20 2.86
C MET A 437 1.42 -9.23 1.75
N ALA A 438 2.30 -10.23 1.63
CA ALA A 438 2.16 -11.34 0.68
C ALA A 438 0.90 -12.17 0.89
N GLN A 439 0.45 -12.37 2.14
CA GLN A 439 -0.77 -13.13 2.44
C GLN A 439 -2.03 -12.47 1.86
N PHE A 440 -2.03 -11.15 1.65
CA PHE A 440 -3.13 -10.44 1.01
C PHE A 440 -2.86 -10.23 -0.47
N SER A 441 -1.81 -9.48 -0.81
CA SER A 441 -1.55 -8.98 -2.16
C SER A 441 -1.37 -10.07 -3.23
N LYS A 442 -0.81 -11.23 -2.86
CA LYS A 442 -0.62 -12.34 -3.82
C LYS A 442 -1.93 -13.05 -4.18
N PHE A 443 -2.87 -13.14 -3.24
CA PHE A 443 -4.05 -13.99 -3.34
C PHE A 443 -5.38 -13.23 -3.42
N VAL A 444 -5.34 -11.92 -3.22
CA VAL A 444 -6.46 -11.00 -3.37
C VAL A 444 -6.04 -9.94 -4.39
N ARG A 445 -6.25 -10.26 -5.68
CA ARG A 445 -5.82 -9.41 -6.80
C ARG A 445 -6.83 -8.29 -7.05
N PRO A 446 -6.44 -7.20 -7.74
CA PRO A 446 -7.39 -6.17 -8.15
C PRO A 446 -8.61 -6.77 -8.86
N GLY A 447 -9.81 -6.36 -8.45
CA GLY A 447 -11.08 -6.89 -8.93
C GLY A 447 -11.65 -8.05 -8.11
N SER A 448 -10.90 -8.62 -7.15
CA SER A 448 -11.47 -9.52 -6.14
C SER A 448 -12.54 -8.77 -5.34
N THR A 449 -13.62 -9.45 -4.95
CA THR A 449 -14.72 -8.87 -4.17
C THR A 449 -14.68 -9.41 -2.76
N ARG A 450 -14.70 -8.53 -1.74
CA ARG A 450 -14.89 -8.99 -0.36
C ARG A 450 -16.28 -9.61 -0.23
N ILE A 451 -16.35 -10.77 0.41
CA ILE A 451 -17.59 -11.51 0.67
C ILE A 451 -17.78 -11.75 2.17
N GLN A 452 -19.00 -12.08 2.57
CA GLN A 452 -19.33 -12.29 3.98
C GLN A 452 -18.51 -13.44 4.58
N THR A 453 -17.94 -13.16 5.74
CA THR A 453 -17.19 -14.11 6.57
C THR A 453 -17.82 -14.13 7.95
N THR A 454 -18.29 -15.29 8.39
CA THR A 454 -18.85 -15.47 9.73
C THR A 454 -18.01 -16.48 10.49
N ILE A 455 -17.38 -16.05 11.58
CA ILE A 455 -16.58 -16.93 12.45
C ILE A 455 -17.34 -17.12 13.77
N ILE A 456 -17.82 -18.33 14.03
CA ILE A 456 -18.54 -18.68 15.26
C ILE A 456 -17.67 -19.55 16.17
N GLU A 457 -18.04 -19.59 17.46
CA GLU A 457 -17.30 -20.36 18.48
C GLU A 457 -15.80 -20.01 18.45
N LYS A 458 -15.51 -18.74 18.19
CA LYS A 458 -14.16 -18.21 18.00
C LYS A 458 -13.56 -17.73 19.32
N SER A 459 -12.25 -17.88 19.45
CA SER A 459 -11.49 -17.03 20.38
C SER A 459 -11.56 -15.57 19.89
N VAL A 460 -11.49 -14.63 20.82
CA VAL A 460 -11.31 -13.20 20.51
C VAL A 460 -10.04 -12.94 19.70
N ASP A 461 -9.06 -13.85 19.78
CA ASP A 461 -7.78 -13.76 19.08
C ASP A 461 -7.80 -14.24 17.62
N VAL A 462 -8.93 -14.77 17.15
CA VAL A 462 -9.09 -15.25 15.78
C VAL A 462 -9.95 -14.30 14.97
N GLU A 463 -9.38 -13.79 13.88
CA GLU A 463 -10.01 -12.83 12.97
C GLU A 463 -9.67 -13.20 11.52
N GLY A 464 -10.47 -12.70 10.57
CA GLY A 464 -10.24 -13.02 9.17
C GLY A 464 -11.27 -12.45 8.23
N LEU A 465 -10.98 -12.56 6.95
CA LEU A 465 -11.79 -12.09 5.83
C LEU A 465 -11.80 -13.11 4.70
N SER A 466 -12.84 -13.04 3.87
CA SER A 466 -13.00 -13.89 2.69
C SER A 466 -13.26 -13.04 1.45
N PHE A 467 -12.78 -13.54 0.32
CA PHE A 467 -12.81 -12.86 -0.97
C PHE A 467 -13.22 -13.84 -2.06
N LEU A 468 -13.96 -13.34 -3.05
CA LEU A 468 -14.21 -14.00 -4.32
C LEU A 468 -13.31 -13.37 -5.39
N ASN A 469 -12.40 -14.16 -5.95
CA ASN A 469 -11.49 -13.72 -7.00
C ASN A 469 -12.18 -13.77 -8.38
N GLN A 470 -11.64 -13.02 -9.34
CA GLN A 470 -12.21 -12.94 -10.70
C GLN A 470 -12.16 -14.27 -11.47
N ASP A 471 -11.24 -15.17 -11.11
CA ASP A 471 -11.13 -16.51 -11.67
C ASP A 471 -12.11 -17.53 -11.03
N GLY A 472 -12.95 -17.06 -10.10
CA GLY A 472 -13.96 -17.87 -9.39
C GLY A 472 -13.44 -18.59 -8.14
N THR A 473 -12.14 -18.50 -7.84
CA THR A 473 -11.58 -19.01 -6.58
C THR A 473 -12.01 -18.16 -5.39
N LYS A 474 -12.07 -18.78 -4.21
CA LYS A 474 -12.32 -18.12 -2.93
C LYS A 474 -11.01 -18.08 -2.16
N THR A 475 -10.71 -16.94 -1.56
CA THR A 475 -9.56 -16.73 -0.68
C THR A 475 -10.06 -16.42 0.71
N VAL A 476 -9.56 -17.11 1.74
CA VAL A 476 -9.85 -16.84 3.16
C VAL A 476 -8.53 -16.55 3.86
N VAL A 477 -8.42 -15.38 4.49
CA VAL A 477 -7.27 -15.00 5.31
C VAL A 477 -7.67 -15.10 6.78
N LEU A 478 -6.90 -15.83 7.58
CA LEU A 478 -7.15 -16.02 9.01
C LEU A 478 -5.90 -15.64 9.82
N LEU A 479 -6.08 -14.79 10.83
CA LEU A 479 -5.06 -14.39 11.79
C LEU A 479 -5.34 -15.04 13.15
N ASN A 480 -4.34 -15.66 13.74
CA ASN A 480 -4.33 -16.07 15.15
C ASN A 480 -3.34 -15.19 15.92
N LYS A 481 -3.88 -14.29 16.76
CA LYS A 481 -3.11 -13.38 17.63
C LYS A 481 -2.72 -14.03 18.96
N ASN A 482 -3.25 -15.21 19.28
CA ASN A 482 -2.93 -15.87 20.53
C ASN A 482 -1.47 -16.34 20.52
N GLU A 483 -0.74 -16.06 21.59
CA GLU A 483 0.69 -16.36 21.66
C GLU A 483 1.01 -17.83 21.95
N VAL A 484 0.03 -18.59 22.46
CA VAL A 484 0.25 -19.94 23.00
C VAL A 484 -0.66 -20.98 22.35
N LEU A 485 -1.93 -20.65 22.17
CA LEU A 485 -2.96 -21.58 21.74
C LEU A 485 -3.03 -21.64 20.21
N ASP A 486 -2.91 -22.87 19.72
CA ASP A 486 -3.34 -23.24 18.39
C ASP A 486 -4.87 -23.43 18.40
N PHE A 487 -5.55 -23.09 17.30
CA PHE A 487 -6.99 -23.31 17.18
C PHE A 487 -7.30 -24.23 16.01
N ASP A 488 -8.10 -25.27 16.25
CA ASP A 488 -8.67 -26.09 15.18
C ASP A 488 -9.89 -25.38 14.60
N VAL A 489 -9.84 -25.15 13.28
CA VAL A 489 -10.82 -24.38 12.52
C VAL A 489 -11.35 -25.22 11.38
N SER A 490 -12.66 -25.10 11.13
CA SER A 490 -13.28 -25.54 9.89
C SER A 490 -13.62 -24.36 9.01
N VAL A 491 -13.27 -24.43 7.73
CA VAL A 491 -13.69 -23.46 6.70
C VAL A 491 -14.70 -24.14 5.81
N SER A 492 -15.88 -23.53 5.67
CA SER A 492 -16.98 -24.07 4.87
C SER A 492 -17.68 -22.99 4.05
N ASP A 493 -18.22 -23.39 2.91
CA ASP A 493 -18.98 -22.51 2.02
C ASP A 493 -20.48 -22.71 2.26
N VAL A 494 -21.20 -21.63 2.58
CA VAL A 494 -22.65 -21.67 2.82
C VAL A 494 -23.41 -22.12 1.57
N SER A 495 -22.90 -21.79 0.38
CA SER A 495 -23.51 -22.18 -0.90
C SER A 495 -23.13 -23.60 -1.34
N ALA A 496 -22.09 -24.18 -0.75
CA ALA A 496 -21.66 -25.55 -1.00
C ALA A 496 -21.36 -26.27 0.34
N PRO A 497 -22.38 -26.68 1.10
CA PRO A 497 -22.24 -27.19 2.47
C PRO A 497 -21.33 -28.42 2.60
N ASP A 498 -21.17 -29.19 1.53
CA ASP A 498 -20.27 -30.33 1.50
C ASP A 498 -18.79 -29.91 1.42
N VAL A 499 -18.47 -28.66 1.05
CA VAL A 499 -17.09 -28.16 0.98
C VAL A 499 -16.64 -27.72 2.36
N ILE A 500 -15.88 -28.60 3.02
CA ILE A 500 -15.36 -28.39 4.37
C ILE A 500 -13.85 -28.68 4.36
N TYR A 501 -13.05 -27.74 4.87
CA TYR A 501 -11.62 -27.91 5.09
C TYR A 501 -11.30 -27.70 6.56
N ASP A 502 -10.69 -28.71 7.19
CA ASP A 502 -10.19 -28.61 8.56
C ASP A 502 -8.70 -28.28 8.55
N LEU A 503 -8.31 -27.34 9.41
CA LEU A 503 -6.93 -26.98 9.65
C LEU A 503 -6.71 -26.46 11.07
N THR A 504 -5.45 -26.50 11.51
CA THR A 504 -5.02 -25.87 12.75
C THR A 504 -4.34 -24.55 12.43
N ILE A 505 -4.85 -23.44 12.96
CA ILE A 505 -4.21 -22.13 12.91
C ILE A 505 -3.26 -21.99 14.11
N GLN A 506 -1.96 -21.98 13.83
CA GLN A 506 -0.94 -21.97 14.89
C GLN A 506 -0.94 -20.64 15.64
N ALA A 507 -0.54 -20.67 16.91
CA ALA A 507 -0.29 -19.47 17.70
C ALA A 507 0.64 -18.49 16.97
N ASN A 508 0.32 -17.19 17.03
CA ASN A 508 1.01 -16.12 16.31
C ASN A 508 1.29 -16.48 14.84
N SER A 509 0.22 -16.75 14.08
CA SER A 509 0.32 -17.06 12.65
C SER A 509 -0.79 -16.41 11.84
N LEU A 510 -0.47 -16.17 10.57
CA LEU A 510 -1.38 -15.69 9.54
C LEU A 510 -1.38 -16.70 8.40
N LEU A 511 -2.57 -17.09 7.95
CA LEU A 511 -2.75 -18.09 6.90
C LEU A 511 -3.67 -17.56 5.81
N THR A 512 -3.39 -17.95 4.58
CA THR A 512 -4.28 -17.72 3.43
C THR A 512 -4.65 -19.04 2.80
N ILE A 513 -5.94 -19.29 2.66
CA ILE A 513 -6.53 -20.52 2.15
C ILE A 513 -7.21 -20.19 0.83
N VAL A 514 -6.84 -20.86 -0.24
CA VAL A 514 -7.39 -20.64 -1.59
C VAL A 514 -8.03 -21.94 -2.10
N TYR A 515 -9.30 -21.87 -2.50
CA TYR A 515 -10.07 -23.02 -2.99
C TYR A 515 -11.06 -22.62 -4.09
N LYS A 516 -11.67 -23.61 -4.77
CA LYS A 516 -12.71 -23.41 -5.79
C LYS A 516 -14.11 -23.57 -5.27
#